data_AF-A0A6B3HCE6-F1
#
_entry.id   AF-A0A6B3HCE6-F1
#
_cell.length_a   1.000
_cell.length_b   1.000
_cell.length_c   1.000
_cell.angle_alpha   90.00
_cell.angle_beta   90.00
_cell.angle_gamma   90.00
#
_symmetry.space_group_name_H-M   'P 1'
#
loop_
_entity.id
_entity.type
_entity.pdbx_description
1 polymer ?
#
loop_
_entity_poly.entity_id
_entity_poly.type
_entity_poly.pdbx_seq_one_letter_code
_entity_poly.pdbx_strand_id
1 'polypeptide(L)' 'PVDRQALDEVVTFTSELIRIDTTNRGGGDCQERPAAEYVAERLAGAGLEPVLLERTPGRTNVVARIPG' A
#
# COMPACT_ATOMS: atom_id res chain seq x y z
N PRO A 1 -22.53 8.12 12.85
CA PRO A 1 -22.19 8.77 11.57
C PRO A 1 -20.80 8.30 11.11
N VAL A 2 -20.59 8.11 9.81
CA VAL A 2 -19.25 7.80 9.29
C VAL A 2 -18.40 9.07 9.39
N ASP A 3 -17.13 8.92 9.80
CA ASP A 3 -16.18 10.01 9.95
C ASP A 3 -15.89 10.64 8.57
N ARG A 4 -16.02 11.97 8.47
CA ARG A 4 -15.77 12.72 7.23
C ARG A 4 -14.30 12.67 6.82
N GLN A 5 -13.38 12.73 7.78
CA GLN A 5 -11.96 12.64 7.49
C GLN A 5 -11.62 11.28 6.89
N ALA A 6 -12.16 10.20 7.46
CA ALA A 6 -11.96 8.85 6.93
C ALA A 6 -12.51 8.70 5.49
N LEU A 7 -13.62 9.38 5.17
CA LEU A 7 -14.17 9.40 3.79
C LEU A 7 -13.26 10.16 2.82
N ASP A 8 -12.71 11.30 3.21
CA ASP A 8 -11.81 12.08 2.37
C ASP A 8 -10.46 11.34 2.17
N GLU A 9 -9.96 10.69 3.22
CA GLU A 9 -8.75 9.86 3.19
C GLU A 9 -8.93 8.62 2.31
N VAL A 10 -10.03 7.89 2.41
CA VAL A 10 -10.23 6.67 1.60
C VAL A 10 -10.27 7.00 0.10
N VAL A 11 -10.90 8.12 -0.27
CA VAL A 11 -10.93 8.58 -1.67
C VAL A 11 -9.54 8.96 -2.14
N THR A 12 -8.82 9.75 -1.35
CA THR A 12 -7.45 10.19 -1.67
C THR A 12 -6.53 8.98 -1.83
N PHE A 13 -6.49 8.10 -0.82
CA PHE A 13 -5.55 6.98 -0.78
C PHE A 13 -5.81 5.96 -1.87
N THR A 14 -7.08 5.62 -2.10
CA THR A 14 -7.46 4.70 -3.17
C THR A 14 -7.13 5.29 -4.55
N SER A 15 -7.40 6.58 -4.76
CA SER A 15 -7.13 7.24 -6.03
C SER A 15 -5.64 7.37 -6.34
N GLU A 16 -4.81 7.64 -5.33
CA GLU A 16 -3.34 7.65 -5.46
C GLU A 16 -2.80 6.26 -5.73
N LEU A 17 -3.27 5.23 -5.02
CA LEU A 17 -2.84 3.84 -5.21
C LEU A 17 -3.16 3.32 -6.62
N ILE A 18 -4.36 3.61 -7.16
CA ILE A 18 -4.76 3.21 -8.52
C ILE A 18 -3.85 3.81 -9.60
N ARG A 19 -3.28 5.00 -9.37
CA ARG A 19 -2.39 5.66 -10.34
C ARG A 19 -1.01 4.99 -10.43
N ILE A 20 -0.66 4.15 -9.47
CA ILE A 20 0.58 3.38 -9.49
C ILE A 20 0.34 2.16 -10.39
N ASP A 21 0.99 2.10 -11.56
CA ASP A 21 0.85 0.96 -12.48
C ASP A 21 1.52 -0.30 -11.91
N THR A 22 0.73 -1.13 -11.25
CA THR A 22 1.12 -2.45 -10.74
C THR A 22 0.59 -3.58 -11.62
N THR A 23 0.31 -3.30 -12.91
CA THR A 23 -0.27 -4.30 -13.81
C THR A 23 0.63 -5.54 -13.89
N ASN A 24 0.09 -6.69 -13.48
CA ASN A 24 0.75 -7.98 -13.68
C ASN A 24 0.53 -8.44 -15.13
N ARG A 25 1.59 -8.40 -15.95
CA ARG A 25 1.54 -8.80 -17.36
C ARG A 25 1.81 -10.30 -17.57
N GLY A 26 1.96 -11.06 -16.48
CA GLY A 26 2.41 -12.45 -16.52
C GLY A 26 3.94 -12.56 -16.64
N GLY A 27 4.48 -13.77 -16.57
CA GLY A 27 5.91 -14.02 -16.76
C GLY A 27 6.83 -13.44 -15.67
N GLY A 28 6.28 -12.93 -14.56
CA GLY A 28 7.06 -12.25 -13.52
C GLY A 28 7.23 -10.75 -13.77
N ASP A 29 6.67 -10.20 -14.85
CA ASP A 29 6.68 -8.79 -15.17
C ASP A 29 5.59 -8.06 -14.38
N CYS A 30 6.00 -7.48 -13.24
CA CYS A 30 5.16 -6.67 -12.37
C CYS A 30 6.04 -5.73 -11.52
N GLN A 31 5.55 -4.53 -11.23
CA GLN A 31 6.22 -3.55 -10.36
C GLN A 31 5.31 -3.16 -9.18
N GLU A 32 5.20 -4.04 -8.17
CA GLU A 32 4.37 -3.84 -6.97
C GLU A 32 5.07 -2.96 -5.92
N ARG A 33 6.42 -2.86 -5.98
CA ARG A 33 7.25 -2.13 -5.01
C ARG A 33 6.79 -0.68 -4.75
N PRO A 34 6.52 0.17 -5.75
CA PRO A 34 6.11 1.56 -5.49
C PRO A 34 4.75 1.65 -4.77
N ALA A 35 3.81 0.75 -5.07
CA ALA A 35 2.53 0.68 -4.38
C ALA A 35 2.70 0.20 -2.94
N ALA A 36 3.60 -0.76 -2.71
CA ALA A 36 3.91 -1.25 -1.38
C ALA A 36 4.54 -0.16 -0.49
N GLU A 37 5.46 0.65 -1.05
CA GLU A 37 6.07 1.78 -0.34
C GLU A 37 5.03 2.86 0.00
N TYR A 38 4.14 3.18 -0.93
CA TYR A 38 3.03 4.11 -0.69
C TYR A 38 2.14 3.66 0.47
N VAL A 39 1.73 2.39 0.49
CA VAL A 39 0.89 1.85 1.58
C VAL A 39 1.65 1.85 2.91
N ALA A 40 2.93 1.48 2.90
CA ALA A 40 3.75 1.51 4.11
C ALA A 40 3.91 2.94 4.67
N GLU A 41 4.10 3.95 3.82
CA GLU A 41 4.16 5.35 4.26
C GLU A 41 2.87 5.79 4.96
N ARG A 42 1.69 5.44 4.42
CA ARG A 42 0.40 5.77 5.03
C ARG A 42 0.16 5.03 6.34
N LEU A 43 0.55 3.75 6.42
CA LEU A 43 0.47 2.98 7.66
C LEU A 43 1.41 3.56 8.74
N ALA A 44 2.63 3.94 8.37
CA ALA A 44 3.57 4.61 9.26
C ALA A 44 3.03 5.97 9.76
N GLY A 45 2.43 6.77 8.86
CA GLY A 45 1.76 8.02 9.22
C GLY A 45 0.59 7.84 10.19
N ALA A 46 -0.04 6.66 10.20
CA ALA A 46 -1.08 6.27 11.16
C ALA A 46 -0.54 5.66 12.47
N GLY A 47 0.78 5.63 12.66
CA GLY A 47 1.43 5.12 13.88
C GLY A 47 1.59 3.60 13.91
N LEU A 48 1.50 2.92 12.76
CA LEU A 48 1.82 1.50 12.64
C LEU A 48 3.26 1.30 12.21
N GLU A 49 3.80 0.10 12.45
CA GLU A 49 5.15 -0.29 12.04
C GLU A 49 5.07 -1.33 10.90
N PRO A 50 4.88 -0.89 9.64
CA PRO A 50 4.81 -1.79 8.49
C PRO A 50 6.19 -2.32 8.10
N VAL A 51 6.22 -3.58 7.66
CA VAL A 51 7.40 -4.26 7.12
C VAL A 51 7.19 -4.57 5.65
N LEU A 52 8.18 -4.24 4.83
CA LEU A 52 8.23 -4.58 3.41
C LEU A 52 8.98 -5.90 3.22
N LEU A 53 8.33 -6.88 2.59
CA LEU A 53 8.90 -8.19 2.33
C LEU A 53 8.98 -8.44 0.82
N GLU A 54 10.19 -8.59 0.29
CA GLU A 54 10.45 -8.69 -1.15
C GLU A 54 11.17 -10.00 -1.47
N ARG A 55 10.40 -11.02 -1.90
CA ARG A 55 10.96 -12.33 -2.27
C ARG A 55 11.59 -12.32 -3.67
N THR A 56 10.95 -11.60 -4.59
CA THR A 56 11.41 -11.40 -5.97
C THR A 56 11.47 -9.89 -6.19
N PRO A 57 12.52 -9.35 -6.85
CA PRO A 57 12.60 -7.92 -7.14
C PRO A 57 11.31 -7.40 -7.80
N GLY A 58 10.76 -6.31 -7.27
CA GLY A 58 9.50 -5.73 -7.71
C GLY A 58 8.24 -6.36 -7.10
N ARG A 59 8.31 -7.54 -6.47
CA ARG A 59 7.17 -8.28 -5.88
C ARG A 59 7.14 -8.13 -4.36
N THR A 60 6.79 -6.92 -3.90
CA THR A 60 6.85 -6.53 -2.49
C THR A 60 5.50 -6.69 -1.80
N ASN A 61 5.50 -7.32 -0.62
CA ASN A 61 4.35 -7.37 0.29
C ASN A 61 4.52 -6.32 1.40
N VAL A 62 3.41 -5.77 1.88
CA VAL A 62 3.36 -4.91 3.07
C VAL A 62 2.67 -5.68 4.19
N VAL A 63 3.31 -5.77 5.36
CA VAL A 63 2.75 -6.44 6.53
C VAL A 63 2.83 -5.50 7.72
N ALA A 64 1.71 -5.20 8.37
CA ALA A 64 1.66 -4.43 9.61
C ALA A 64 0.91 -5.20 10.70
N ARG A 65 1.21 -4.90 11.96
CA ARG A 65 0.55 -5.48 13.12
C ARG A 65 -0.20 -4.40 13.89
N ILE A 66 -1.46 -4.67 14.18
CA ILE A 66 -2.28 -3.87 15.10
C ILE A 66 -2.50 -4.73 16.35
N PRO A 67 -2.05 -4.30 17.54
CA PRO A 67 -2.38 -4.97 18.80
C PRO A 67 -3.89 -5.03 19.00
N GLY A 68 -4.38 -6.16 19.51
CA GLY A 68 -5.78 -6.38 19.87
C GLY A 68 -5.99 -6.32 21.37
#